data_AF-A0A0C3QJZ0-F1
#
_entry.id   AF-A0A0C3QJZ0-F1
#
_cell.length_a   1.000
_cell.length_b   1.000
_cell.length_c   1.000
_cell.angle_alpha   90.00
_cell.angle_beta   90.00
_cell.angle_gamma   90.00
#
_symmetry.space_group_name_H-M   'P 1'
#
loop_
_entity.id
_entity.type
_entity.pdbx_description
1 polymer ?
#
loop_
_entity_poly.entity_id
_entity_poly.type
_entity_poly.pdbx_seq_one_letter_code
_entity_poly.pdbx_strand_id
1 'polypeptide(L)'
;MDGRKACTRMLDALDLDPAIFKIGTSKVFFRAGVLAELEERRDALLFDIFSRLQAAARRYTARRQIKKILNRAAAVRTIQRNARVYGALRDWPWWQLYTKIRPMLAATRNDEELRKKEVELALARERAEREKKEKAALESLKMKLESEKRKVEEDLRAERDLAIDKDRIIERSKAREAELEEDITALQADLDVLDGQLDRAVENQKATEEKYNALKEAFDKAAEHLVRLEREEVEWKAREVELMDEGRQKGELWAALRQEKDELEKDVVETKAALRDKEEDINRLKDRLEGAVADLEGKLALETKLKYD
;
A
#
# COMPACT_ATOMS: atom_id res chain seq x y z
N MET A 1 -12.47 -60.88 -9.52
CA MET A 1 -13.39 -60.06 -10.34
C MET A 1 -13.17 -58.61 -9.99
N ASP A 2 -13.17 -57.73 -10.98
CA ASP A 2 -13.21 -56.27 -10.75
C ASP A 2 -14.50 -55.91 -10.01
N GLY A 3 -14.38 -55.20 -8.87
CA GLY A 3 -15.51 -54.83 -8.02
C GLY A 3 -16.55 -53.98 -8.75
N ARG A 4 -16.11 -53.15 -9.70
CA ARG A 4 -17.01 -52.34 -10.53
C ARG A 4 -17.86 -53.23 -11.44
N LYS A 5 -17.23 -54.19 -12.13
CA LYS A 5 -17.93 -55.15 -13.01
C LYS A 5 -18.88 -56.06 -12.24
N ALA A 6 -18.54 -56.44 -11.01
CA ALA A 6 -19.41 -57.21 -10.13
C ALA A 6 -20.67 -56.39 -9.76
N CYS A 7 -20.49 -55.13 -9.35
CA CYS A 7 -21.61 -54.24 -9.03
C CYS A 7 -22.52 -54.02 -10.23
N THR A 8 -21.97 -53.79 -11.43
CA THR A 8 -22.78 -53.65 -12.66
C THR A 8 -23.66 -54.87 -12.88
N ARG A 9 -23.08 -56.07 -12.85
CA ARG A 9 -23.85 -57.32 -13.03
C ARG A 9 -24.92 -57.51 -11.96
N MET A 10 -24.65 -57.12 -10.71
CA MET A 10 -25.65 -57.20 -9.63
C MET A 10 -26.81 -56.22 -9.85
N LEU A 11 -26.52 -55.00 -10.28
CA LEU A 11 -27.55 -53.99 -10.55
C LEU A 11 -28.38 -54.35 -11.79
N ASP A 12 -27.75 -54.93 -12.82
CA ASP A 12 -28.43 -55.47 -13.99
C ASP A 12 -29.35 -56.64 -13.60
N ALA A 13 -28.89 -57.54 -12.72
CA ALA A 13 -29.70 -58.66 -12.23
C ALA A 13 -30.86 -58.22 -11.32
N LEU A 14 -30.76 -57.04 -10.70
CA LEU A 14 -31.83 -56.41 -9.94
C LEU A 14 -32.81 -55.62 -10.83
N ASP A 15 -32.55 -55.58 -12.15
CA ASP A 15 -33.35 -54.88 -13.17
C ASP A 15 -33.60 -53.40 -12.82
N LEU A 16 -32.56 -52.74 -12.31
CA LEU A 16 -32.61 -51.32 -11.94
C LEU A 16 -32.33 -50.45 -13.16
N ASP A 17 -33.11 -49.38 -13.32
CA ASP A 17 -32.90 -48.41 -14.41
C ASP A 17 -31.54 -47.69 -14.25
N PRO A 18 -30.66 -47.66 -15.27
CA PRO A 18 -29.40 -46.90 -15.25
C PRO A 18 -29.55 -45.39 -15.00
N ALA A 19 -30.77 -44.83 -15.08
CA ALA A 19 -31.06 -43.45 -14.71
C ALA A 19 -31.13 -43.22 -13.19
N ILE A 20 -31.44 -44.26 -12.40
CA ILE A 20 -31.66 -44.15 -10.95
C ILE A 20 -30.42 -44.47 -10.11
N PHE A 21 -29.32 -44.91 -10.75
CA PHE A 21 -28.03 -45.11 -10.08
C PHE A 21 -26.83 -44.69 -10.93
N LYS A 22 -25.68 -44.48 -10.27
CA LYS A 22 -24.36 -44.28 -10.92
C LYS A 22 -23.28 -45.02 -10.15
N ILE A 23 -22.41 -45.73 -10.88
CA ILE A 23 -21.28 -46.47 -10.31
C ILE A 23 -20.04 -45.59 -10.34
N GLY A 24 -19.61 -45.12 -9.16
CA GLY A 24 -18.34 -44.43 -8.96
C GLY A 24 -17.15 -45.39 -8.83
N THR A 25 -15.98 -44.84 -8.47
CA THR A 25 -14.74 -45.62 -8.32
C THR A 25 -14.75 -46.54 -7.09
N SER A 26 -15.34 -46.08 -5.98
CA SER A 26 -15.41 -46.83 -4.72
C SER A 26 -16.84 -47.09 -4.22
N LYS A 27 -17.85 -46.40 -4.76
CA LYS A 27 -19.24 -46.43 -4.27
C LYS A 27 -20.26 -46.40 -5.41
N VAL A 28 -21.45 -46.95 -5.17
CA VAL A 28 -22.63 -46.79 -6.03
C VAL A 28 -23.52 -45.72 -5.41
N PHE A 29 -23.94 -44.76 -6.22
CA PHE A 29 -24.84 -43.69 -5.84
C PHE A 29 -26.23 -43.98 -6.39
N PHE A 30 -27.25 -43.86 -5.55
CA PHE A 30 -28.65 -44.05 -5.92
C PHE A 30 -29.41 -42.72 -5.82
N ARG A 31 -30.46 -42.54 -6.63
CA ARG A 31 -31.44 -41.47 -6.41
C ARG A 31 -32.20 -41.72 -5.11
N ALA A 32 -32.80 -40.65 -4.56
CA ALA A 32 -33.62 -40.73 -3.37
C ALA A 32 -34.76 -41.75 -3.54
N GLY A 33 -35.07 -42.49 -2.47
CA GLY A 33 -36.12 -43.52 -2.45
C GLY A 33 -35.70 -44.92 -2.93
N VAL A 34 -34.78 -45.01 -3.89
CA VAL A 34 -34.33 -46.30 -4.46
C VAL A 34 -33.71 -47.21 -3.40
N LEU A 35 -32.89 -46.64 -2.51
CA LEU A 35 -32.26 -47.42 -1.45
C LEU A 35 -33.30 -47.98 -0.47
N ALA A 36 -34.30 -47.18 -0.09
CA ALA A 36 -35.36 -47.62 0.81
C ALA A 36 -36.16 -48.78 0.22
N GLU A 37 -36.51 -48.70 -1.07
CA GLU A 37 -37.19 -49.80 -1.78
C GLU A 37 -36.34 -51.08 -1.80
N LEU A 38 -35.03 -50.95 -2.08
CA LEU A 38 -34.11 -52.09 -2.06
C LEU A 38 -33.99 -52.70 -0.64
N GLU A 39 -34.05 -51.89 0.40
CA GLU A 39 -34.07 -52.36 1.79
C GLU A 39 -35.36 -53.10 2.14
N GLU A 40 -36.52 -52.62 1.70
CA GLU A 40 -37.79 -53.34 1.90
C GLU A 40 -37.79 -54.71 1.20
N ARG A 41 -37.32 -54.77 -0.06
CA ARG A 41 -37.16 -56.03 -0.80
C ARG A 41 -36.21 -56.98 -0.08
N ARG A 42 -35.09 -56.45 0.43
CA ARG A 42 -34.12 -57.21 1.24
C ARG A 42 -34.78 -57.78 2.49
N ASP A 43 -35.50 -56.96 3.24
CA ASP A 43 -36.09 -57.36 4.51
C ASP A 43 -37.18 -58.44 4.32
N ALA A 44 -37.98 -58.34 3.26
CA ALA A 44 -38.94 -59.38 2.88
C ALA A 44 -38.28 -60.75 2.61
N LEU A 45 -37.15 -60.76 1.89
CA LEU A 45 -36.38 -61.99 1.62
C LEU A 45 -35.67 -62.51 2.88
N LEU A 46 -35.09 -61.62 3.67
CA LEU A 46 -34.37 -61.97 4.88
C LEU A 46 -35.29 -62.50 5.98
N PHE A 47 -36.55 -62.10 6.01
CA PHE A 47 -37.50 -62.51 7.05
C PHE A 47 -37.65 -64.04 7.14
N ASP A 48 -37.87 -64.74 6.02
CA ASP A 48 -38.00 -66.21 6.01
C ASP A 48 -36.67 -66.88 6.38
N ILE A 49 -35.55 -66.38 5.84
CA ILE A 49 -34.20 -66.91 6.12
C ILE A 49 -33.88 -66.80 7.62
N PHE A 50 -34.08 -65.63 8.21
CA PHE A 50 -33.85 -65.43 9.65
C PHE A 50 -34.82 -66.22 10.49
N SER A 51 -36.08 -66.34 10.09
CA SER A 51 -37.06 -67.16 10.80
C SER A 51 -36.62 -68.63 10.86
N ARG A 52 -36.13 -69.19 9.74
CA ARG A 52 -35.58 -70.55 9.67
C ARG A 52 -34.30 -70.69 10.49
N LEU A 53 -33.39 -69.71 10.42
CA LEU A 53 -32.16 -69.71 11.22
C LEU A 53 -32.47 -69.70 12.72
N GLN A 54 -33.37 -68.82 13.14
CA GLN A 54 -33.80 -68.73 14.54
C GLN A 54 -34.49 -70.03 14.98
N ALA A 55 -35.36 -70.61 14.15
CA ALA A 55 -35.99 -71.90 14.45
C ALA A 55 -34.95 -73.02 14.57
N ALA A 56 -33.93 -73.05 13.72
CA ALA A 56 -32.83 -74.01 13.79
C ALA A 56 -31.99 -73.82 15.07
N ALA A 57 -31.65 -72.59 15.43
CA ALA A 57 -30.93 -72.26 16.66
C ALA A 57 -31.72 -72.66 17.92
N ARG A 58 -33.01 -72.30 18.00
CA ARG A 58 -33.91 -72.70 19.08
C ARG A 58 -34.07 -74.23 19.15
N ARG A 59 -34.16 -74.90 18.01
CA ARG A 59 -34.19 -76.37 17.94
C ARG A 59 -32.90 -76.98 18.48
N TYR A 60 -31.74 -76.43 18.11
CA TYR A 60 -30.44 -76.94 18.57
C TYR A 60 -30.31 -76.81 20.10
N THR A 61 -30.63 -75.65 20.66
CA THR A 61 -30.56 -75.43 22.11
C THR A 61 -31.56 -76.31 22.86
N ALA A 62 -32.82 -76.39 22.40
CA ALA A 62 -33.85 -77.24 23.00
C ALA A 62 -33.45 -78.72 22.97
N ARG A 63 -32.95 -79.23 21.83
CA ARG A 63 -32.47 -80.63 21.73
C ARG A 63 -31.30 -80.90 22.66
N ARG A 64 -30.36 -79.96 22.79
CA ARG A 64 -29.22 -80.11 23.72
C ARG A 64 -29.69 -80.15 25.18
N GLN A 65 -30.67 -79.33 25.54
CA GLN A 65 -31.28 -79.34 26.87
C GLN A 65 -32.03 -80.65 27.13
N ILE A 66 -32.86 -81.12 26.19
CA ILE A 66 -33.56 -82.41 26.30
C ILE A 66 -32.56 -83.55 26.43
N LYS A 67 -31.50 -83.58 25.60
CA LYS A 67 -30.44 -84.61 25.71
C LYS A 67 -29.80 -84.60 27.10
N LYS A 68 -29.55 -83.42 27.68
CA LYS A 68 -29.04 -83.28 29.06
C LYS A 68 -30.01 -83.86 30.09
N ILE A 69 -31.31 -83.59 29.94
CA ILE A 69 -32.36 -84.11 30.84
C ILE A 69 -32.48 -85.64 30.71
N LEU A 70 -32.56 -86.17 29.48
CA LEU A 70 -32.64 -87.61 29.23
C LEU A 70 -31.40 -88.35 29.74
N ASN A 71 -30.21 -87.81 29.49
CA ASN A 71 -28.96 -88.38 30.00
C ASN A 71 -28.92 -88.36 31.54
N ARG A 72 -29.39 -87.28 32.17
CA ARG A 72 -29.52 -87.22 33.64
C ARG A 72 -30.51 -88.27 34.16
N ALA A 73 -31.68 -88.41 33.54
CA ALA A 73 -32.67 -89.40 33.94
C ALA A 73 -32.17 -90.84 33.75
N ALA A 74 -31.44 -91.12 32.66
CA ALA A 74 -30.77 -92.40 32.45
C ALA A 74 -29.67 -92.64 33.50
N ALA A 75 -28.80 -91.66 33.74
CA ALA A 75 -27.76 -91.74 34.76
C ALA A 75 -28.34 -91.98 36.17
N VAL A 76 -29.42 -91.27 36.55
CA VAL A 76 -30.11 -91.47 37.83
C VAL A 76 -30.62 -92.90 37.94
N ARG A 77 -31.29 -93.43 36.91
CA ARG A 77 -31.77 -94.83 36.92
C ARG A 77 -30.62 -95.83 37.06
N THR A 78 -29.53 -95.63 36.33
CA THR A 78 -28.34 -96.49 36.41
C THR A 78 -27.70 -96.41 37.80
N ILE A 79 -27.53 -95.21 38.36
CA ILE A 79 -26.98 -95.00 39.70
C ILE A 79 -27.88 -95.67 40.74
N GLN A 80 -29.20 -95.47 40.70
CA GLN A 80 -30.15 -96.10 41.60
C GLN A 80 -30.10 -97.63 41.52
N ARG A 81 -30.05 -98.19 40.30
CA ARG A 81 -29.89 -99.64 40.11
C ARG A 81 -28.57 -100.12 40.70
N ASN A 82 -27.47 -99.46 40.39
CA ASN A 82 -26.14 -99.82 40.92
C ASN A 82 -26.08 -99.69 42.44
N ALA A 83 -26.73 -98.70 43.04
CA ALA A 83 -26.80 -98.53 44.49
C ALA A 83 -27.56 -99.69 45.15
N ARG A 84 -28.67 -100.15 44.56
CA ARG A 84 -29.41 -101.33 45.05
C ARG A 84 -28.56 -102.60 44.94
N VAL A 85 -27.89 -102.81 43.81
CA VAL A 85 -26.98 -103.95 43.60
C VAL A 85 -25.81 -103.88 44.58
N TYR A 86 -25.21 -102.71 44.77
CA TYR A 86 -24.13 -102.50 45.74
C TYR A 86 -24.60 -102.78 47.17
N GLY A 87 -25.82 -102.38 47.54
CA GLY A 87 -26.42 -102.72 48.82
C GLY A 87 -26.44 -104.23 49.06
N ALA A 88 -26.90 -105.01 48.07
CA ALA A 88 -26.89 -106.48 48.14
C ALA A 88 -25.46 -107.06 48.13
N LEU A 89 -24.55 -106.48 47.36
CA LEU A 89 -23.17 -106.96 47.20
C LEU A 89 -22.30 -106.67 48.43
N ARG A 90 -22.53 -105.54 49.13
CA ARG A 90 -21.77 -105.13 50.32
C ARG A 90 -21.83 -106.18 51.42
N ASP A 91 -22.98 -106.81 51.57
CA ASP A 91 -23.21 -107.81 52.62
C ASP A 91 -22.75 -109.21 52.17
N TRP A 92 -22.31 -109.39 50.91
CA TRP A 92 -21.80 -110.65 50.38
C TRP A 92 -20.33 -110.90 50.79
N PRO A 93 -20.00 -112.03 51.48
CA PRO A 93 -18.65 -112.25 52.02
C PRO A 93 -17.50 -112.23 51.01
N TRP A 94 -17.72 -112.76 49.80
CA TRP A 94 -16.70 -112.77 48.74
C TRP A 94 -16.32 -111.36 48.26
N TRP A 95 -17.29 -110.43 48.25
CA TRP A 95 -17.03 -109.03 47.89
C TRP A 95 -16.23 -108.30 48.97
N GLN A 96 -16.49 -108.58 50.25
CA GLN A 96 -15.73 -108.03 51.38
C GLN A 96 -14.26 -108.50 51.36
N LEU A 97 -14.02 -109.76 50.98
CA LEU A 97 -12.67 -110.28 50.79
C LEU A 97 -11.96 -109.58 49.63
N TYR A 98 -12.61 -109.49 48.46
CA TYR A 98 -12.05 -108.85 47.28
C TYR A 98 -11.70 -107.37 47.51
N THR A 99 -12.57 -106.61 48.17
CA THR A 99 -12.35 -105.18 48.43
C THR A 99 -11.18 -104.92 49.38
N LYS A 100 -10.87 -105.84 50.30
CA LYS A 100 -9.67 -105.76 51.16
C LYS A 100 -8.38 -106.13 50.42
N ILE A 101 -8.43 -107.10 49.52
CA ILE A 101 -7.25 -107.60 48.80
C ILE A 101 -6.87 -106.69 47.62
N ARG A 102 -7.86 -106.17 46.88
CA ARG A 102 -7.63 -105.40 45.65
C ARG A 102 -6.69 -104.17 45.81
N PRO A 103 -6.79 -103.34 46.87
CA PRO A 103 -5.86 -102.23 47.07
C PRO A 103 -4.40 -102.67 47.26
N MET A 104 -4.16 -103.89 47.74
CA MET A 104 -2.80 -104.44 47.89
C MET A 104 -2.17 -104.82 46.53
N LEU A 105 -2.97 -104.86 45.46
CA LEU A 105 -2.54 -105.15 44.08
C LEU A 105 -2.29 -103.86 43.26
N ALA A 106 -2.06 -102.71 43.93
CA ALA A 106 -2.04 -101.35 43.37
C ALA A 106 -1.04 -101.05 42.23
N ALA A 107 -0.12 -101.96 41.91
CA ALA A 107 0.96 -101.71 40.94
C ALA A 107 0.44 -101.30 39.54
N THR A 108 -0.69 -101.84 39.08
CA THR A 108 -1.21 -101.58 37.72
C THR A 108 -2.02 -100.28 37.57
N ARG A 109 -2.50 -99.68 38.67
CA ARG A 109 -3.30 -98.44 38.64
C ARG A 109 -2.43 -97.18 38.58
N ASN A 110 -1.23 -97.27 39.15
CA ASN A 110 -0.27 -96.16 39.15
C ASN A 110 0.21 -95.82 37.73
N ASP A 111 0.40 -96.81 36.86
CA ASP A 111 0.89 -96.58 35.50
C ASP A 111 -0.10 -95.79 34.62
N GLU A 112 -1.40 -96.05 34.74
CA GLU A 112 -2.40 -95.32 33.95
C GLU A 112 -2.65 -93.91 34.48
N GLU A 113 -2.62 -93.73 35.81
CA GLU A 113 -2.69 -92.40 36.42
C GLU A 113 -1.44 -91.58 36.09
N LEU A 114 -0.25 -92.20 36.06
CA LEU A 114 1.01 -91.57 35.64
C LEU A 114 0.94 -91.14 34.18
N ARG A 115 0.50 -92.00 33.25
CA ARG A 115 0.32 -91.63 31.84
C ARG A 115 -0.64 -90.46 31.64
N LYS A 116 -1.76 -90.42 32.38
CA LYS A 116 -2.70 -89.29 32.34
C LYS A 116 -2.03 -88.00 32.82
N LYS A 117 -1.26 -88.07 33.90
CA LYS A 117 -0.52 -86.92 34.44
C LYS A 117 0.57 -86.44 33.49
N GLU A 118 1.26 -87.35 32.81
CA GLU A 118 2.27 -87.01 31.80
C GLU A 118 1.67 -86.26 30.61
N VAL A 119 0.50 -86.70 30.11
CA VAL A 119 -0.21 -86.00 29.02
C VAL A 119 -0.71 -84.63 29.46
N GLU A 120 -1.30 -84.53 30.66
CA GLU A 120 -1.73 -83.24 31.24
C GLU A 120 -0.54 -82.28 31.38
N LEU A 121 0.60 -82.78 31.86
CA LEU A 121 1.82 -82.00 32.03
C LEU A 121 2.40 -81.54 30.68
N ALA A 122 2.38 -82.41 29.67
CA ALA A 122 2.86 -82.07 28.33
C ALA A 122 2.02 -80.96 27.70
N LEU A 123 0.69 -81.06 27.77
CA LEU A 123 -0.24 -80.03 27.30
C LEU A 123 -0.08 -78.71 28.06
N ALA A 124 0.11 -78.77 29.37
CA ALA A 124 0.33 -77.59 30.19
C ALA A 124 1.64 -76.88 29.83
N ARG A 125 2.72 -77.65 29.62
CA ARG A 125 4.02 -77.13 29.18
C ARG A 125 3.95 -76.49 27.80
N GLU A 126 3.26 -77.12 26.85
CA GLU A 126 3.09 -76.58 25.49
C GLU A 126 2.33 -75.23 25.53
N ARG A 127 1.25 -75.16 26.31
CA ARG A 127 0.50 -73.90 26.51
C ARG A 127 1.36 -72.82 27.15
N ALA A 128 2.09 -73.14 28.21
CA ALA A 128 2.96 -72.19 28.89
C ALA A 128 4.05 -71.63 27.96
N GLU A 129 4.67 -72.47 27.12
CA GLU A 129 5.67 -72.04 26.15
C GLU A 129 5.06 -71.16 25.05
N ARG A 130 3.85 -71.47 24.58
CA ARG A 130 3.15 -70.63 23.61
C ARG A 130 2.82 -69.26 24.20
N GLU A 131 2.25 -69.22 25.39
CA GLU A 131 1.91 -67.98 26.10
C GLU A 131 3.15 -67.13 26.40
N LYS A 132 4.27 -67.77 26.77
CA LYS A 132 5.54 -67.08 26.99
C LYS A 132 6.07 -66.41 25.73
N LYS A 133 6.00 -67.08 24.57
CA LYS A 133 6.41 -66.51 23.27
C LYS A 133 5.50 -65.36 22.85
N GLU A 134 4.19 -65.51 23.02
CA GLU A 134 3.22 -64.46 22.71
C GLU A 134 3.41 -63.23 23.60
N LYS A 135 3.62 -63.44 24.90
CA LYS A 135 3.93 -62.36 25.84
C LYS A 135 5.21 -61.61 25.46
N ALA A 136 6.29 -62.31 25.13
CA ALA A 136 7.54 -61.68 24.71
C ALA A 136 7.39 -60.87 23.40
N ALA A 137 6.60 -61.38 22.45
CA ALA A 137 6.30 -60.66 21.21
C ALA A 137 5.48 -59.37 21.47
N LEU A 138 4.47 -59.45 22.35
CA LEU A 138 3.66 -58.30 22.75
C LEU A 138 4.46 -57.27 23.54
N GLU A 139 5.37 -57.68 24.42
CA GLU A 139 6.28 -56.79 25.15
C GLU A 139 7.22 -56.05 24.18
N SER A 140 7.78 -56.75 23.19
CA SER A 140 8.61 -56.13 22.15
C SER A 140 7.81 -55.12 21.31
N LEU A 141 6.59 -55.47 20.91
CA LEU A 141 5.71 -54.57 20.16
C LEU A 141 5.35 -53.33 20.98
N LYS A 142 5.03 -53.51 22.27
CA LYS A 142 4.74 -52.42 23.20
C LYS A 142 5.92 -51.46 23.31
N MET A 143 7.15 -51.97 23.50
CA MET A 143 8.34 -51.11 23.58
C MET A 143 8.58 -50.32 22.28
N LYS A 144 8.35 -50.93 21.12
CA LYS A 144 8.45 -50.24 19.82
C LYS A 144 7.43 -49.11 19.70
N LEU A 145 6.16 -49.40 20.00
CA LEU A 145 5.09 -48.41 19.94
C LEU A 145 5.29 -47.28 20.96
N GLU A 146 5.78 -47.58 22.16
CA GLU A 146 6.14 -46.56 23.15
C GLU A 146 7.30 -45.67 22.67
N SER A 147 8.28 -46.24 21.98
CA SER A 147 9.37 -45.45 21.39
C SER A 147 8.87 -44.55 20.25
N GLU A 148 8.06 -45.09 19.34
CA GLU A 148 7.46 -44.31 18.24
C GLU A 148 6.56 -43.21 18.77
N LYS A 149 5.74 -43.50 19.78
CA LYS A 149 4.92 -42.49 20.47
C LYS A 149 5.78 -41.36 21.05
N ARG A 150 6.87 -41.69 21.76
CA ARG A 150 7.76 -40.66 22.33
C ARG A 150 8.39 -39.79 21.24
N LYS A 151 8.84 -40.37 20.13
CA LYS A 151 9.37 -39.62 18.98
C LYS A 151 8.34 -38.64 18.43
N VAL A 152 7.11 -39.11 18.17
CA VAL A 152 6.03 -38.24 17.67
C VAL A 152 5.68 -37.14 18.68
N GLU A 153 5.70 -37.43 19.98
CA GLU A 153 5.48 -36.42 21.02
C GLU A 153 6.61 -35.38 21.08
N GLU A 154 7.86 -35.78 20.87
CA GLU A 154 9.02 -34.89 20.79
C GLU A 154 8.96 -34.01 19.53
N ASP A 155 8.68 -34.61 18.36
CA ASP A 155 8.52 -33.89 17.09
C ASP A 155 7.39 -32.86 17.20
N LEU A 156 6.24 -33.23 17.78
CA LEU A 156 5.12 -32.32 17.99
C LEU A 156 5.46 -31.16 18.93
N ARG A 157 6.29 -31.39 19.96
CA ARG A 157 6.75 -30.31 20.85
C ARG A 157 7.68 -29.37 20.09
N ALA A 158 8.64 -29.91 19.35
CA ALA A 158 9.56 -29.10 18.54
C ALA A 158 8.82 -28.26 17.49
N GLU A 159 7.80 -28.81 16.81
CA GLU A 159 6.96 -28.06 15.87
C GLU A 159 6.16 -26.94 16.56
N ARG A 160 5.65 -27.17 17.77
CA ARG A 160 4.95 -26.15 18.55
C ARG A 160 5.87 -25.01 18.96
N ASP A 161 7.07 -25.32 19.44
CA ASP A 161 8.06 -24.30 19.80
C ASP A 161 8.46 -23.47 18.57
N LEU A 162 8.69 -24.14 17.43
CA LEU A 162 8.94 -23.47 16.16
C LEU A 162 7.78 -22.57 15.72
N ALA A 163 6.53 -23.00 15.91
CA ALA A 163 5.35 -22.20 15.59
C ALA A 163 5.28 -20.93 16.45
N ILE A 164 5.53 -21.05 17.76
CA ILE A 164 5.57 -19.90 18.68
C ILE A 164 6.67 -18.91 18.26
N ASP A 165 7.85 -19.40 17.90
CA ASP A 165 8.94 -18.54 17.43
C ASP A 165 8.60 -17.84 16.11
N LYS A 166 7.93 -18.53 15.18
CA LYS A 166 7.42 -17.94 13.94
C LYS A 166 6.37 -16.85 14.21
N ASP A 167 5.42 -17.10 15.12
CA ASP A 167 4.42 -16.10 15.50
C ASP A 167 5.08 -14.84 16.07
N ARG A 168 6.11 -14.99 16.93
CA ARG A 168 6.90 -13.85 17.44
C ARG A 168 7.67 -13.10 16.35
N ILE A 169 8.14 -13.78 15.31
CA ILE A 169 8.80 -13.12 14.16
C ILE A 169 7.77 -12.35 13.34
N ILE A 170 6.60 -12.94 13.10
CA ILE A 170 5.50 -12.30 12.37
C ILE A 170 5.02 -11.06 13.12
N GLU A 171 4.83 -11.12 14.44
CA GLU A 171 4.45 -9.95 15.25
C GLU A 171 5.49 -8.83 15.16
N ARG A 172 6.79 -9.15 15.27
CA ARG A 172 7.87 -8.17 15.09
C ARG A 172 7.90 -7.57 13.68
N SER A 173 7.69 -8.39 12.66
CA SER A 173 7.63 -7.94 11.27
C SER A 173 6.45 -6.99 11.06
N LYS A 174 5.27 -7.31 11.60
CA LYS A 174 4.07 -6.46 11.52
C LYS A 174 4.25 -5.14 12.25
N ALA A 175 4.90 -5.15 13.42
CA ALA A 175 5.20 -3.92 14.15
C ALA A 175 6.13 -3.01 13.32
N ARG A 176 7.19 -3.58 12.73
CA ARG A 176 8.11 -2.83 11.87
C ARG A 176 7.45 -2.33 10.57
N GLU A 177 6.55 -3.13 10.00
CA GLU A 177 5.75 -2.75 8.83
C GLU A 177 4.87 -1.54 9.17
N ALA A 178 4.19 -1.56 10.31
CA ALA A 178 3.38 -0.42 10.78
C ALA A 178 4.22 0.84 11.05
N GLU A 179 5.40 0.71 11.66
CA GLU A 179 6.33 1.85 11.85
C GLU A 179 6.77 2.45 10.51
N LEU A 180 7.12 1.61 9.53
CA LEU A 180 7.52 2.07 8.19
C LEU A 180 6.34 2.67 7.42
N GLU A 181 5.13 2.17 7.60
CA GLU A 181 3.92 2.78 7.03
C GLU A 181 3.70 4.18 7.62
N GLU A 182 3.87 4.37 8.93
CA GLU A 182 3.79 5.68 9.57
C GLU A 182 4.85 6.65 9.04
N ASP A 183 6.11 6.21 8.96
CA ASP A 183 7.22 7.01 8.37
C ASP A 183 6.93 7.41 6.92
N ILE A 184 6.39 6.49 6.10
CA ILE A 184 6.01 6.80 4.72
C ILE A 184 4.91 7.87 4.68
N THR A 185 3.89 7.76 5.54
CA THR A 185 2.81 8.77 5.58
C THR A 185 3.32 10.14 6.03
N ALA A 186 4.25 10.18 6.99
CA ALA A 186 4.87 11.43 7.43
C ALA A 186 5.73 12.06 6.31
N LEU A 187 6.56 11.26 5.64
CA LEU A 187 7.38 11.73 4.51
C LEU A 187 6.53 12.19 3.32
N GLN A 188 5.39 11.55 3.05
CA GLN A 188 4.43 12.00 2.05
C GLN A 188 3.85 13.37 2.40
N ALA A 189 3.49 13.60 3.67
CA ALA A 189 3.00 14.90 4.12
C ALA A 189 4.08 16.00 4.01
N ASP A 190 5.34 15.68 4.35
CA ASP A 190 6.46 16.62 4.17
C ASP A 190 6.71 16.94 2.69
N LEU A 191 6.58 15.94 1.81
CA LEU A 191 6.71 16.12 0.37
C LEU A 191 5.61 17.04 -0.18
N ASP A 192 4.35 16.84 0.24
CA ASP A 192 3.22 17.71 -0.15
C ASP A 192 3.46 19.16 0.29
N VAL A 193 4.04 19.37 1.47
CA VAL A 193 4.41 20.72 1.96
C VAL A 193 5.53 21.33 1.11
N LEU A 194 6.56 20.56 0.78
CA LEU A 194 7.68 20.99 -0.07
C LEU A 194 7.24 21.32 -1.49
N ASP A 195 6.39 20.49 -2.08
CA ASP A 195 5.79 20.73 -3.41
C ASP A 195 4.97 22.03 -3.38
N GLY A 196 4.16 22.25 -2.33
CA GLY A 196 3.44 23.52 -2.16
C GLY A 196 4.37 24.73 -1.94
N GLN A 197 5.53 24.56 -1.30
CA GLN A 197 6.55 25.62 -1.20
C GLN A 197 7.23 25.89 -2.54
N LEU A 198 7.52 24.84 -3.32
CA LEU A 198 8.12 24.93 -4.64
C LEU A 198 7.19 25.66 -5.60
N ASP A 199 5.90 25.31 -5.62
CA ASP A 199 4.90 25.99 -6.44
C ASP A 199 4.84 27.49 -6.12
N ARG A 200 4.82 27.86 -4.83
CA ARG A 200 4.87 29.28 -4.40
C ARG A 200 6.17 29.96 -4.81
N ALA A 201 7.31 29.28 -4.72
CA ALA A 201 8.60 29.83 -5.14
C ALA A 201 8.64 30.06 -6.65
N VAL A 202 8.10 29.13 -7.45
CA VAL A 202 7.97 29.26 -8.91
C VAL A 202 7.03 30.40 -9.28
N GLU A 203 5.88 30.54 -8.61
CA GLU A 203 4.98 31.68 -8.82
C GLU A 203 5.65 33.01 -8.47
N ASN A 204 6.34 33.08 -7.33
CA ASN A 204 7.10 34.26 -6.94
C ASN A 204 8.22 34.58 -7.95
N GLN A 205 8.96 33.58 -8.42
CA GLN A 205 9.99 33.76 -9.45
C GLN A 205 9.37 34.38 -10.71
N LYS A 206 8.29 33.79 -11.23
CA LYS A 206 7.57 34.32 -12.41
C LYS A 206 7.11 35.76 -12.20
N ALA A 207 6.51 36.06 -11.05
CA ALA A 207 6.09 37.43 -10.72
C ALA A 207 7.28 38.41 -10.61
N THR A 208 8.43 37.97 -10.10
CA THR A 208 9.65 38.80 -10.08
C THR A 208 10.27 38.97 -11.46
N GLU A 209 10.25 37.95 -12.31
CA GLU A 209 10.69 38.05 -13.72
C GLU A 209 9.79 39.01 -14.51
N GLU A 210 8.47 38.94 -14.33
CA GLU A 210 7.52 39.89 -14.92
C GLU A 210 7.82 41.33 -14.48
N LYS A 211 8.01 41.55 -13.17
CA LYS A 211 8.39 42.87 -12.63
C LYS A 211 9.75 43.34 -13.14
N TYR A 212 10.73 42.45 -13.23
CA TYR A 212 12.05 42.75 -13.76
C TYR A 212 11.99 43.13 -15.24
N ASN A 213 11.25 42.38 -16.05
CA ASN A 213 11.05 42.68 -17.47
C ASN A 213 10.32 44.02 -17.65
N ALA A 214 9.27 44.28 -16.87
CA ALA A 214 8.58 45.58 -16.90
C ALA A 214 9.49 46.74 -16.50
N LEU A 215 10.32 46.56 -15.48
CA LEU A 215 11.30 47.57 -15.05
C LEU A 215 12.38 47.79 -16.10
N LYS A 216 12.85 46.72 -16.76
CA LYS A 216 13.82 46.79 -17.85
C LYS A 216 13.25 47.55 -19.03
N GLU A 217 12.01 47.26 -19.45
CA GLU A 217 11.34 48.04 -20.50
C GLU A 217 11.16 49.51 -20.13
N ALA A 218 10.83 49.80 -18.87
CA ALA A 218 10.72 51.17 -18.39
C ALA A 218 12.09 51.89 -18.39
N PHE A 219 13.16 51.18 -18.02
CA PHE A 219 14.52 51.68 -18.06
C PHE A 219 14.98 51.93 -19.50
N ASP A 220 14.75 50.99 -20.42
CA ASP A 220 15.09 51.14 -21.84
C ASP A 220 14.35 52.35 -22.45
N LYS A 221 13.04 52.51 -22.16
CA LYS A 221 12.27 53.71 -22.54
C LYS A 221 12.85 54.99 -21.95
N ALA A 222 13.22 54.98 -20.67
CA ALA A 222 13.85 56.14 -20.02
C ALA A 222 15.21 56.48 -20.63
N ALA A 223 16.02 55.48 -20.97
CA ALA A 223 17.29 55.64 -21.66
C ALA A 223 17.10 56.21 -23.08
N GLU A 224 16.10 55.74 -23.83
CA GLU A 224 15.71 56.32 -25.12
C GLU A 224 15.28 57.79 -24.98
N HIS A 225 14.47 58.10 -23.95
CA HIS A 225 14.10 59.48 -23.64
C HIS A 225 15.30 60.35 -23.28
N LEU A 226 16.28 59.82 -22.55
CA LEU A 226 17.48 60.53 -22.13
C LEU A 226 18.39 60.82 -23.34
N VAL A 227 18.63 59.84 -24.21
CA VAL A 227 19.35 60.03 -25.48
C VAL A 227 18.64 61.06 -26.37
N ARG A 228 17.30 61.06 -26.40
CA ARG A 228 16.53 62.07 -27.15
C ARG A 228 16.74 63.46 -26.55
N LEU A 229 16.67 63.61 -25.23
CA LEU A 229 16.92 64.88 -24.54
C LEU A 229 18.35 65.38 -24.74
N GLU A 230 19.36 64.50 -24.71
CA GLU A 230 20.75 64.87 -25.01
C GLU A 230 20.91 65.36 -26.45
N ARG A 231 20.24 64.73 -27.43
CA ARG A 231 20.21 65.24 -28.81
C ARG A 231 19.54 66.60 -28.91
N GLU A 232 18.39 66.77 -28.28
CA GLU A 232 17.69 68.06 -28.22
C GLU A 232 18.59 69.12 -27.55
N GLU A 233 19.32 68.79 -26.48
CA GLU A 233 20.26 69.69 -25.81
C GLU A 233 21.40 70.13 -26.75
N VAL A 234 21.97 69.19 -27.53
CA VAL A 234 23.00 69.52 -28.53
C VAL A 234 22.43 70.44 -29.61
N GLU A 235 21.21 70.18 -30.09
CA GLU A 235 20.52 71.05 -31.05
C GLU A 235 20.23 72.44 -30.48
N TRP A 236 19.81 72.53 -29.20
CA TRP A 236 19.58 73.80 -28.51
C TRP A 236 20.87 74.58 -28.31
N LYS A 237 21.97 73.93 -27.91
CA LYS A 237 23.30 74.57 -27.80
C LYS A 237 23.80 75.06 -29.15
N ALA A 238 23.59 74.29 -30.23
CA ALA A 238 23.95 74.73 -31.58
C ALA A 238 23.16 75.99 -31.98
N ARG A 239 21.85 76.02 -31.71
CA ARG A 239 21.00 77.22 -31.89
C ARG A 239 21.44 78.41 -31.04
N GLU A 240 21.87 78.18 -29.81
CA GLU A 240 22.38 79.22 -28.92
C GLU A 240 23.66 79.87 -29.48
N VAL A 241 24.59 79.06 -30.01
CA VAL A 241 25.80 79.55 -30.69
C VAL A 241 25.45 80.37 -31.94
N GLU A 242 24.50 79.90 -32.75
CA GLU A 242 24.02 80.61 -33.94
C GLU A 242 23.45 81.99 -33.60
N LEU A 243 22.57 82.06 -32.58
CA LEU A 243 21.98 83.31 -32.09
C LEU A 243 23.02 84.26 -31.47
N MET A 244 24.04 83.72 -30.80
CA MET A 244 25.16 84.51 -30.28
C MET A 244 26.00 85.14 -31.41
N ASP A 245 26.26 84.39 -32.49
CA ASP A 245 26.99 84.91 -33.65
C ASP A 245 26.18 85.97 -34.41
N GLU A 246 24.86 85.79 -34.56
CA GLU A 246 23.96 86.83 -35.08
C GLU A 246 23.96 88.09 -34.20
N GLY A 247 23.97 87.93 -32.88
CA GLY A 247 24.09 89.03 -31.93
C GLY A 247 25.40 89.80 -32.07
N ARG A 248 26.51 89.07 -32.28
CA ARG A 248 27.83 89.65 -32.51
C ARG A 248 27.90 90.42 -33.83
N GLN A 249 27.38 89.87 -34.93
CA GLN A 249 27.32 90.57 -36.22
C GLN A 249 26.51 91.87 -36.14
N LYS A 250 25.38 91.85 -35.42
CA LYS A 250 24.58 93.06 -35.16
C LYS A 250 25.33 94.09 -34.31
N GLY A 251 26.17 93.65 -33.37
CA GLY A 251 27.05 94.51 -32.58
C GLY A 251 28.14 95.20 -33.40
N GLU A 252 28.79 94.46 -34.32
CA GLU A 252 29.81 95.00 -35.23
C GLU A 252 29.21 96.03 -36.20
N LEU A 253 28.01 95.78 -36.74
CA LEU A 253 27.24 96.74 -37.55
C LEU A 253 26.89 98.02 -36.79
N TRP A 254 26.51 97.90 -35.52
CA TRP A 254 26.16 99.06 -34.68
C TRP A 254 27.37 99.93 -34.35
N ALA A 255 28.54 99.32 -34.13
CA ALA A 255 29.79 100.04 -33.91
C ALA A 255 30.22 100.85 -35.16
N ALA A 256 30.08 100.27 -36.36
CA ALA A 256 30.37 100.96 -37.62
C ALA A 256 29.46 102.18 -37.84
N LEU A 257 28.15 102.02 -37.64
CA LEU A 257 27.17 103.13 -37.73
C LEU A 257 27.44 104.26 -36.71
N ARG A 258 28.01 103.92 -35.55
CA ARG A 258 28.36 104.90 -34.52
C ARG A 258 29.62 105.69 -34.89
N GLN A 259 30.58 105.05 -35.55
CA GLN A 259 31.79 105.69 -36.04
C GLN A 259 31.47 106.70 -37.17
N GLU A 260 30.55 106.34 -38.07
CA GLU A 260 30.05 107.22 -39.15
C GLU A 260 29.32 108.46 -38.60
N LYS A 261 28.59 108.31 -37.48
CA LYS A 261 27.90 109.40 -36.79
C LYS A 261 28.88 110.43 -36.20
N ASP A 262 29.98 109.96 -35.60
CA ASP A 262 30.96 110.84 -34.94
C ASP A 262 31.81 111.63 -35.96
N GLU A 263 32.05 111.07 -37.17
CA GLU A 263 32.69 111.79 -38.28
C GLU A 263 31.80 112.91 -38.83
N LEU A 264 30.51 112.65 -39.02
CA LEU A 264 29.53 113.66 -39.46
C LEU A 264 29.34 114.80 -38.45
N GLU A 265 29.43 114.53 -37.14
CA GLU A 265 29.37 115.57 -36.12
C GLU A 265 30.60 116.51 -36.16
N LYS A 266 31.75 116.02 -36.63
CA LYS A 266 32.98 116.80 -36.78
C LYS A 266 32.89 117.80 -37.94
N ASP A 267 32.35 117.38 -39.07
CA ASP A 267 32.12 118.23 -40.25
C ASP A 267 31.12 119.37 -39.98
N VAL A 268 30.14 119.12 -39.11
CA VAL A 268 29.15 120.14 -38.67
C VAL A 268 29.79 121.24 -37.81
N VAL A 269 30.87 120.94 -37.08
CA VAL A 269 31.57 121.93 -36.23
C VAL A 269 32.47 122.85 -37.08
N GLU A 270 33.16 122.31 -38.08
CA GLU A 270 34.03 123.10 -38.96
C GLU A 270 33.25 124.04 -39.88
N THR A 271 32.10 123.61 -40.39
CA THR A 271 31.21 124.45 -41.21
C THR A 271 30.56 125.60 -40.43
N LYS A 272 30.29 125.43 -39.13
CA LYS A 272 29.79 126.50 -38.24
C LYS A 272 30.86 127.55 -37.91
N ALA A 273 32.13 127.18 -37.85
CA ALA A 273 33.22 128.13 -37.61
C ALA A 273 33.42 129.08 -38.80
N ALA A 274 33.38 128.57 -40.03
CA ALA A 274 33.51 129.37 -41.25
C ALA A 274 32.34 130.35 -41.49
N LEU A 275 31.15 130.03 -40.97
CA LEU A 275 29.98 130.92 -41.04
C LEU A 275 30.12 132.12 -40.08
N ARG A 276 30.73 131.91 -38.91
CA ARG A 276 30.94 132.94 -37.88
C ARG A 276 31.88 134.06 -38.33
N ASP A 277 32.96 133.70 -39.02
CA ASP A 277 33.94 134.66 -39.54
C ASP A 277 33.33 135.55 -40.65
N LYS A 278 32.37 135.02 -41.43
CA LYS A 278 31.63 135.78 -42.45
C LYS A 278 30.60 136.75 -41.84
N GLU A 279 30.04 136.43 -40.68
CA GLU A 279 29.08 137.29 -39.98
C GLU A 279 29.75 138.52 -39.34
N GLU A 280 31.00 138.40 -38.85
CA GLU A 280 31.74 139.53 -38.28
C GLU A 280 32.16 140.58 -39.32
N ASP A 281 32.49 140.16 -40.55
CA ASP A 281 32.82 141.08 -41.65
C ASP A 281 31.60 141.87 -42.16
N ILE A 282 30.40 141.28 -42.11
CA ILE A 282 29.14 141.94 -42.50
C ILE A 282 28.73 142.99 -41.47
N ASN A 283 28.94 142.72 -40.18
CA ASN A 283 28.61 143.68 -39.11
C ASN A 283 29.50 144.92 -39.15
N ARG A 284 30.81 144.78 -39.42
CA ARG A 284 31.73 145.93 -39.57
C ARG A 284 31.38 146.84 -40.76
N LEU A 285 30.72 146.31 -41.79
CA LEU A 285 30.25 147.08 -42.95
C LEU A 285 28.88 147.75 -42.73
N LYS A 286 28.02 147.20 -41.86
CA LYS A 286 26.76 147.83 -41.44
C LYS A 286 27.00 149.08 -40.58
N ASP A 287 27.93 149.02 -39.64
CA ASP A 287 28.27 150.16 -38.77
C ASP A 287 28.91 151.33 -39.56
N ARG A 288 29.38 151.06 -40.78
CA ARG A 288 29.90 152.05 -41.73
C ARG A 288 28.84 153.03 -42.23
N LEU A 289 27.57 152.67 -42.22
CA LEU A 289 26.55 153.38 -43.00
C LEU A 289 25.58 154.17 -42.10
N GLU A 290 25.38 153.74 -40.85
CA GLU A 290 24.48 154.43 -39.92
C GLU A 290 25.07 155.74 -39.37
N GLY A 291 26.39 155.80 -39.11
CA GLY A 291 27.05 157.01 -38.62
C GLY A 291 27.12 158.16 -39.65
N ALA A 292 27.21 157.84 -40.94
CA ALA A 292 27.25 158.84 -42.01
C ALA A 292 25.85 159.40 -42.36
N VAL A 293 24.79 158.66 -42.04
CA VAL A 293 23.39 159.10 -42.24
C VAL A 293 22.95 160.07 -41.12
N ALA A 294 23.33 159.80 -39.86
CA ALA A 294 22.93 160.62 -38.72
C ALA A 294 23.47 162.08 -38.76
N ASP A 295 24.72 162.29 -39.19
CA ASP A 295 25.31 163.65 -39.22
C ASP A 295 24.83 164.50 -40.41
N LEU A 296 24.35 163.87 -41.50
CA LEU A 296 23.73 164.57 -42.63
C LEU A 296 22.28 164.94 -42.32
N GLU A 297 21.57 164.14 -41.52
CA GLU A 297 20.22 164.45 -41.05
C GLU A 297 20.19 165.59 -40.02
N GLY A 298 21.24 165.77 -39.21
CA GLY A 298 21.37 166.92 -38.30
C GLY A 298 21.60 168.26 -39.02
N LYS A 299 22.38 168.28 -40.11
CA LYS A 299 22.57 169.48 -40.95
C LYS A 299 21.34 169.82 -41.77
N LEU A 300 20.51 168.82 -42.08
CA LEU A 300 19.21 168.97 -42.73
C LEU A 300 18.08 169.19 -41.73
N ALA A 301 18.36 169.31 -40.42
CA ALA A 301 17.43 169.77 -39.39
C ALA A 301 17.61 171.28 -39.13
N LEU A 302 17.71 172.00 -40.24
CA LEU A 302 16.68 172.99 -40.49
C LEU A 302 16.69 174.12 -39.44
N GLU A 303 17.28 175.26 -39.75
CA GLU A 303 17.07 175.99 -41.01
C GLU A 303 15.58 176.06 -41.48
N THR A 304 14.60 175.42 -40.79
CA THR A 304 13.15 175.71 -40.82
C THR A 304 12.61 176.22 -39.49
N LYS A 305 13.43 176.93 -38.70
CA LYS A 305 12.92 177.93 -37.73
C LYS A 305 13.76 179.20 -37.68
N LEU A 306 14.11 179.72 -38.85
CA LEU A 306 14.20 181.16 -39.11
C LEU A 306 12.92 181.54 -39.87
N LYS A 307 12.23 182.61 -39.45
CA LYS A 307 10.94 183.18 -39.94
C LYS A 307 9.67 182.75 -39.19
N TYR A 308 9.42 183.33 -38.01
CA TYR A 308 8.23 184.11 -37.65
C TYR A 308 8.37 184.55 -36.18
N ASP A 309 8.33 185.88 -35.99
CA ASP A 309 8.53 186.73 -34.79
C ASP A 309 9.97 187.01 -34.32
#